data_AF-A0A0L0B9F3-F1
#
_entry.id   AF-A0A0L0B9F3-F1
#
_cell.length_a   1.000
_cell.length_b   1.000
_cell.length_c   1.000
_cell.angle_alpha   90.00
_cell.angle_beta   90.00
_cell.angle_gamma   90.00
#
_symmetry.space_group_name_H-M   'P 1'
#
loop_
_entity.id
_entity.type
_entity.pdbx_description
1 polymer ?
#
loop_
_entity_poly.entity_id
_entity_poly.type
_entity_poly.pdbx_seq_one_letter_code
_entity_poly.pdbx_strand_id
1 'polypeptide(L)'
;MHPRKTLLATLILVGGPVLSAEPSPSKTSDLCTAMDVVAKTTMEARQAGAPMIELYKKADAYGDDVAPTLKPVIQRAYKEPLGQTDKEKAWLISEFRNAIYMACIEAHPQT
;
A
#
# COMPACT_ATOMS: atom_id res chain seq x y z
N MET A 1 62.85 22.82 -35.26
CA MET A 1 61.97 23.89 -34.74
C MET A 1 61.01 23.28 -33.72
N HIS A 2 60.75 24.02 -32.65
CA HIS A 2 60.16 23.64 -31.36
C HIS A 2 58.63 23.29 -31.40
N PRO A 3 58.05 22.75 -30.30
CA PRO A 3 57.00 21.72 -30.30
C PRO A 3 55.57 22.29 -30.12
N ARG A 4 54.55 21.49 -30.44
CA ARG A 4 53.20 21.68 -29.90
C ARG A 4 52.94 20.63 -28.82
N LYS A 5 53.08 21.04 -27.56
CA LYS A 5 52.69 20.28 -26.37
C LYS A 5 51.16 20.22 -26.33
N THR A 6 50.58 19.05 -26.58
CA THR A 6 49.20 18.75 -26.21
C THR A 6 49.19 18.39 -24.73
N LEU A 7 48.78 19.32 -23.86
CA LEU A 7 48.41 18.98 -22.49
C LEU A 7 47.03 18.32 -22.52
N LEU A 8 46.97 17.00 -22.37
CA LEU A 8 45.75 16.34 -21.91
C LEU A 8 45.58 16.65 -20.42
N ALA A 9 44.59 17.45 -20.08
CA ALA A 9 44.16 17.63 -18.70
C ALA A 9 43.20 16.47 -18.35
N THR A 10 43.72 15.44 -17.69
CA THR A 10 42.94 14.33 -17.16
C THR A 10 42.13 14.82 -15.97
N LEU A 11 40.84 15.09 -16.16
CA LEU A 11 39.92 15.41 -15.08
C LEU A 11 39.50 14.09 -14.40
N ILE A 12 40.25 13.66 -13.39
CA ILE A 12 39.87 12.52 -12.54
C ILE A 12 38.81 13.02 -11.56
N LEU A 13 37.53 12.89 -11.93
CA LEU A 13 36.44 12.94 -10.95
C LEU A 13 36.53 11.69 -10.08
N VAL A 14 37.10 11.82 -8.88
CA VAL A 14 37.03 10.80 -7.84
C VAL A 14 35.58 10.79 -7.33
N GLY A 15 34.73 10.01 -8.00
CA GLY A 15 33.41 9.66 -7.48
C GLY A 15 33.60 8.79 -6.25
N GLY A 16 33.54 9.39 -5.07
CA GLY A 16 33.41 8.62 -3.83
C GLY A 16 32.10 7.81 -3.87
N PRO A 17 32.05 6.63 -3.24
CA PRO A 17 30.79 5.92 -3.09
C PRO A 17 29.85 6.81 -2.29
N VAL A 18 28.82 7.34 -2.94
CA VAL A 18 27.66 7.90 -2.26
C VAL A 18 27.01 6.71 -1.57
N LEU A 19 27.26 6.58 -0.26
CA LEU A 19 26.52 5.67 0.60
C LEU A 19 25.09 6.23 0.65
N SER A 20 24.26 5.89 -0.34
CA SER A 20 22.83 6.12 -0.25
C SER A 20 22.32 5.21 0.85
N ALA A 21 22.07 5.78 2.03
CA ALA A 21 21.19 5.15 2.98
C ALA A 21 19.84 4.99 2.27
N GLU A 22 19.51 3.77 1.87
CA GLU A 22 18.19 3.50 1.34
C GLU A 22 17.18 3.89 2.43
N PRO A 23 16.15 4.70 2.11
CA PRO A 23 15.15 5.03 3.10
C PRO A 23 14.52 3.72 3.56
N SER A 24 14.78 3.35 4.81
CA SER A 24 14.09 2.22 5.45
C SER A 24 12.59 2.49 5.29
N PRO A 25 11.80 1.55 4.75
CA PRO A 25 10.37 1.70 4.72
C PRO A 25 9.92 2.02 6.14
N SER A 26 9.15 3.10 6.29
CA SER A 26 8.68 3.45 7.61
C SER A 26 7.64 2.42 8.05
N LYS A 27 7.59 2.14 9.36
CA LYS A 27 6.59 1.22 9.93
C LYS A 27 5.15 1.62 9.58
N THR A 28 4.91 2.91 9.36
CA THR A 28 3.64 3.44 8.85
C THR A 28 3.33 2.97 7.44
N SER A 29 4.32 3.04 6.53
CA SER A 29 4.15 2.57 5.16
C SER A 29 3.75 1.09 5.15
N ASP A 30 4.43 0.27 5.95
CA ASP A 30 4.15 -1.18 6.02
C ASP A 30 2.74 -1.46 6.57
N LEU A 31 2.33 -0.75 7.62
CA LEU A 31 0.98 -0.88 8.19
C LEU A 31 -0.10 -0.52 7.15
N CYS A 32 0.03 0.63 6.48
CA CYS A 32 -0.99 1.06 5.53
C CYS A 32 -1.00 0.20 4.26
N THR A 33 0.15 -0.32 3.83
CA THR A 33 0.19 -1.36 2.79
C THR A 33 -0.51 -2.65 3.22
N ALA A 34 -0.36 -3.08 4.48
CA ALA A 34 -1.11 -4.23 4.98
C ALA A 34 -2.63 -3.97 5.00
N MET A 35 -3.05 -2.75 5.36
CA MET A 35 -4.46 -2.35 5.34
C MET A 35 -5.04 -2.29 3.92
N ASP A 36 -4.26 -1.91 2.91
CA ASP A 36 -4.66 -2.02 1.50
C ASP A 36 -4.96 -3.47 1.09
N VAL A 37 -4.12 -4.43 1.52
CA VAL A 37 -4.34 -5.86 1.24
C VAL A 37 -5.62 -6.35 1.91
N VAL A 38 -5.84 -5.99 3.19
CA VAL A 38 -7.09 -6.31 3.90
C VAL A 38 -8.30 -5.72 3.17
N ALA A 39 -8.22 -4.47 2.74
CA ALA A 39 -9.28 -3.80 2.01
C ALA A 39 -9.61 -4.51 0.70
N LYS A 40 -8.57 -4.88 -0.06
CA LYS A 40 -8.71 -5.65 -1.31
C LYS A 40 -9.46 -6.96 -1.07
N THR A 41 -8.96 -7.81 -0.19
CA THR A 41 -9.54 -9.14 0.06
C THR A 41 -10.96 -9.06 0.61
N THR A 42 -11.22 -8.09 1.48
CA THR A 42 -12.56 -7.84 2.03
C THR A 42 -13.54 -7.44 0.93
N MET A 43 -13.13 -6.51 0.06
CA MET A 43 -14.00 -6.02 -1.01
C MET A 43 -14.18 -7.05 -2.12
N GLU A 44 -13.15 -7.83 -2.46
CA GLU A 44 -13.28 -9.00 -3.36
C GLU A 44 -14.33 -9.99 -2.85
N ALA A 45 -14.28 -10.34 -1.56
CA ALA A 45 -15.26 -11.24 -0.97
C ALA A 45 -16.67 -10.62 -0.97
N ARG A 46 -16.79 -9.31 -0.67
CA ARG A 46 -18.06 -8.59 -0.78
C ARG A 46 -18.62 -8.65 -2.20
N GLN A 47 -17.82 -8.32 -3.21
CA GLN A 47 -18.21 -8.33 -4.62
C GLN A 47 -18.52 -9.74 -5.15
N ALA A 48 -17.98 -10.79 -4.51
CA ALA A 48 -18.33 -12.18 -4.76
C ALA A 48 -19.64 -12.63 -4.06
N GLY A 49 -20.29 -11.75 -3.30
CA GLY A 49 -21.55 -12.05 -2.61
C GLY A 49 -21.38 -12.84 -1.31
N ALA A 50 -20.16 -12.88 -0.75
CA ALA A 50 -19.95 -13.49 0.56
C ALA A 50 -20.87 -12.83 1.62
N PRO A 51 -21.38 -13.59 2.60
CA PRO A 51 -22.09 -13.01 3.74
C PRO A 51 -21.13 -12.33 4.72
N MET A 52 -21.54 -11.18 5.26
CA MET A 52 -20.73 -10.39 6.22
C MET A 52 -20.32 -11.20 7.45
N ILE A 53 -21.20 -12.06 7.94
CA ILE A 53 -20.96 -12.90 9.11
C ILE A 53 -19.78 -13.86 8.92
N GLU A 54 -19.53 -14.32 7.70
CA GLU A 54 -18.39 -15.20 7.42
C GLU A 54 -17.06 -14.45 7.53
N LEU A 55 -17.03 -13.19 7.07
CA LEU A 55 -15.85 -12.34 7.19
C LEU A 55 -15.62 -11.94 8.66
N TYR A 56 -16.68 -11.72 9.43
CA TYR A 56 -16.56 -11.47 10.87
C TYR A 56 -15.96 -12.66 11.61
N LYS A 57 -16.44 -13.88 11.34
CA LYS A 57 -15.85 -15.10 11.93
C LYS A 57 -14.37 -15.26 11.56
N LYS A 58 -13.98 -14.93 10.33
CA LYS A 58 -12.57 -14.92 9.91
C LYS A 58 -11.78 -13.87 10.67
N ALA A 59 -12.32 -12.66 10.86
CA ALA A 59 -11.68 -11.62 11.66
C ALA A 59 -11.48 -12.07 13.12
N ASP A 60 -12.49 -12.68 13.73
CA ASP A 60 -12.42 -13.21 15.10
C ASP A 60 -11.35 -14.31 15.23
N ALA A 61 -11.15 -15.14 14.20
CA ALA A 61 -10.14 -16.19 14.21
C ALA A 61 -8.69 -15.66 14.23
N TYR A 62 -8.46 -14.39 13.88
CA TYR A 62 -7.14 -13.74 14.02
C TYR A 62 -6.86 -13.27 15.46
N GLY A 63 -7.84 -13.35 16.36
CA GLY A 63 -7.71 -12.99 17.77
C GLY A 63 -8.17 -11.56 18.10
N ASP A 64 -8.34 -11.31 19.39
CA ASP A 64 -8.94 -10.09 19.94
C ASP A 64 -8.11 -8.82 19.69
N ASP A 65 -6.82 -8.96 19.41
CA ASP A 65 -5.94 -7.82 19.09
C ASP A 65 -6.09 -7.35 17.64
N VAL A 66 -6.48 -8.26 16.73
CA VAL A 66 -6.54 -7.99 15.28
C VAL A 66 -7.98 -7.74 14.83
N ALA A 67 -8.94 -8.48 15.38
CA ALA A 67 -10.35 -8.38 15.00
C ALA A 67 -10.92 -6.94 15.08
N PRO A 68 -10.59 -6.10 16.08
CA PRO A 68 -11.06 -4.72 16.16
C PRO A 68 -10.60 -3.83 15.00
N THR A 69 -9.48 -4.16 14.37
CA THR A 69 -8.96 -3.43 13.20
C THR A 69 -9.63 -3.90 11.90
N LEU A 70 -9.92 -5.20 11.78
CA LEU A 70 -10.51 -5.77 10.56
C LEU A 70 -12.03 -5.51 10.45
N LYS A 71 -12.77 -5.61 11.56
CA LYS A 71 -14.24 -5.48 11.56
C LYS A 71 -14.74 -4.15 10.99
N PRO A 72 -14.15 -2.98 11.30
CA PRO A 72 -14.55 -1.72 10.69
C PRO A 72 -14.36 -1.68 9.16
N VAL A 73 -13.28 -2.29 8.64
CA VAL A 73 -13.06 -2.41 7.19
C VAL A 73 -14.15 -3.28 6.56
N ILE A 74 -14.50 -4.41 7.19
CA ILE A 74 -15.60 -5.28 6.76
C ILE A 74 -16.93 -4.49 6.76
N GLN A 75 -17.26 -3.78 7.84
CA GLN A 75 -18.47 -2.95 7.90
C GLN A 75 -18.54 -1.93 6.77
N ARG A 76 -17.41 -1.26 6.48
CA ARG A 76 -17.35 -0.28 5.41
C ARG A 76 -17.58 -0.93 4.04
N ALA A 77 -16.95 -2.07 3.75
CA ALA A 77 -17.12 -2.77 2.48
C ALA A 77 -18.59 -3.16 2.21
N TYR A 78 -19.35 -3.53 3.23
CA TYR A 78 -20.77 -3.91 3.06
C TYR A 78 -21.72 -2.72 2.87
N LYS A 79 -21.23 -1.49 3.05
CA LYS A 79 -21.97 -0.27 2.68
C LYS A 79 -21.81 0.06 1.19
N GLU A 80 -20.82 -0.52 0.52
CA GLU A 80 -20.61 -0.35 -0.91
C GLU A 80 -21.57 -1.25 -1.73
N PRO A 81 -21.99 -0.80 -2.93
CA PRO A 81 -22.85 -1.58 -3.81
C PRO A 81 -22.13 -2.82 -4.37
N LEU A 82 -22.91 -3.76 -4.91
CA LEU A 82 -22.40 -4.87 -5.72
C LEU A 82 -22.35 -4.44 -7.19
N GLY A 83 -21.16 -4.54 -7.79
CA GLY A 83 -20.98 -4.30 -9.21
C GLY A 83 -21.67 -5.36 -10.06
N GLN A 84 -22.33 -4.91 -11.13
CA GLN A 84 -23.08 -5.75 -12.05
C GLN A 84 -22.20 -6.34 -13.16
N THR A 85 -21.00 -5.78 -13.36
CA THR A 85 -20.01 -6.25 -14.33
C THR A 85 -18.65 -6.43 -13.67
N ASP A 86 -17.78 -7.24 -14.26
CA ASP A 86 -16.42 -7.43 -13.73
C ASP A 86 -15.60 -6.14 -13.72
N LYS A 87 -15.82 -5.27 -14.73
CA LYS A 87 -15.21 -3.93 -14.77
C LYS A 87 -15.66 -3.07 -13.58
N GLU A 88 -16.95 -3.09 -13.27
CA GLU A 88 -17.50 -2.32 -12.14
C GLU A 88 -17.02 -2.88 -10.80
N LYS A 89 -17.00 -4.21 -10.63
CA LYS A 89 -16.43 -4.85 -9.43
C LYS A 89 -14.97 -4.44 -9.24
N ALA A 90 -14.16 -4.50 -10.30
CA ALA A 90 -12.75 -4.10 -10.25
C ALA A 90 -12.57 -2.62 -9.87
N TRP A 91 -13.42 -1.74 -10.42
CA TRP A 91 -13.43 -0.33 -10.06
C TRP A 91 -13.80 -0.12 -8.58
N LEU A 92 -14.89 -0.72 -8.10
CA LEU A 92 -15.30 -0.64 -6.69
C LEU A 92 -14.23 -1.17 -5.73
N ILE A 93 -13.54 -2.26 -6.10
CA ILE A 93 -12.41 -2.79 -5.32
C ILE A 93 -11.27 -1.78 -5.27
N SER A 94 -10.93 -1.16 -6.41
CA SER A 94 -9.87 -0.15 -6.47
C SER A 94 -10.20 1.09 -5.63
N GLU A 95 -11.42 1.62 -5.75
CA GLU A 95 -11.84 2.80 -4.98
C GLU A 95 -11.88 2.51 -3.48
N PHE A 96 -12.38 1.33 -3.09
CA PHE A 96 -12.41 0.94 -1.70
C PHE A 96 -11.00 0.83 -1.09
N ARG A 97 -10.07 0.22 -1.83
CA ARG A 97 -8.65 0.13 -1.45
C ARG A 97 -8.02 1.49 -1.25
N ASN A 98 -8.21 2.40 -2.22
CA ASN A 98 -7.71 3.77 -2.14
C ASN A 98 -8.27 4.50 -0.92
N ALA A 99 -9.57 4.36 -0.65
CA ALA A 99 -10.20 5.01 0.50
C ALA A 99 -9.65 4.50 1.85
N ILE A 100 -9.42 3.19 1.99
CA ILE A 100 -8.84 2.62 3.22
C ILE A 100 -7.38 3.03 3.38
N TYR A 101 -6.59 2.99 2.31
CA TYR A 101 -5.19 3.41 2.36
C TYR A 101 -5.06 4.88 2.75
N MET A 102 -5.85 5.75 2.12
CA MET A 102 -5.90 7.19 2.45
C MET A 102 -6.27 7.42 3.92
N ALA A 103 -7.31 6.76 4.42
CA ALA A 103 -7.70 6.89 5.83
C ALA A 103 -6.59 6.41 6.79
N CYS A 104 -5.82 5.37 6.41
CA CYS A 104 -4.70 4.89 7.21
C CYS A 104 -3.56 5.90 7.30
N ILE A 105 -3.13 6.46 6.17
CA ILE A 105 -2.02 7.44 6.17
C ILE A 105 -2.41 8.74 6.86
N GLU A 106 -3.69 9.13 6.83
CA GLU A 106 -4.22 10.29 7.56
C GLU A 106 -4.23 10.06 9.08
N ALA A 107 -4.54 8.83 9.52
CA ALA A 107 -4.52 8.45 10.93
C ALA A 107 -3.11 8.24 11.49
N HIS A 108 -2.14 7.95 10.62
CA HIS A 108 -0.74 7.67 10.98
C HIS A 108 0.22 8.54 10.16
N PRO A 109 0.20 9.88 10.33
CA PRO A 109 1.09 10.75 9.58
C PRO A 109 2.56 10.43 9.88
N GLN A 110 3.37 10.45 8.83
CA GLN A 110 4.81 10.25 8.91
C GLN A 110 5.45 11.55 9.41
N THR A 111 5.47 11.76 10.73
CA THR A 111 6.21 12.86 11.37
C THR A 111 7.66 12.49 11.57
#